data_AF-A0A417CXI6-F1
#
_entry.id   AF-A0A417CXI6-F1
#
_cell.length_a   1.000
_cell.length_b   1.000
_cell.length_c   1.000
_cell.angle_alpha   90.00
_cell.angle_beta   90.00
_cell.angle_gamma   90.00
#
_symmetry.space_group_name_H-M   'P 1'
#
loop_
_entity.id
_entity.type
_entity.pdbx_description
1 polymer ?
#
loop_
_entity_poly.entity_id
_entity_poly.type
_entity_poly.pdbx_seq_one_letter_code
_entity_poly.pdbx_strand_id
1 'polypeptide(L)' 'MTLAKALDLFYHSELYKLMSEGVSDMHCRSDQYLVEELEEEIQMFLNKTL' A
#
# COMPACT_ATOMS: atom_id res chain seq x y z
N MET A 1 -5.86 -8.44 -11.92
CA MET A 1 -4.58 -8.73 -11.23
C MET A 1 -4.47 -10.23 -11.01
N THR A 2 -3.30 -10.86 -11.19
CA THR A 2 -3.12 -12.29 -10.84
C THR A 2 -2.82 -12.42 -9.34
N LEU A 3 -3.00 -13.60 -8.76
CA LEU A 3 -2.66 -13.85 -7.35
C LEU A 3 -1.19 -13.50 -7.06
N ALA A 4 -0.28 -13.93 -7.93
CA ALA A 4 1.15 -13.63 -7.78
C ALA A 4 1.43 -12.12 -7.77
N LYS A 5 0.79 -11.34 -8.66
CA LYS A 5 0.93 -9.87 -8.68
C LYS A 5 0.34 -9.20 -7.44
N ALA A 6 -0.78 -9.71 -6.93
CA ALA A 6 -1.39 -9.20 -5.71
C ALA A 6 -0.52 -9.46 -4.48
N LEU A 7 0.08 -10.66 -4.39
CA LEU A 7 1.01 -11.00 -3.31
C LEU A 7 2.29 -10.17 -3.40
N ASP A 8 2.83 -9.97 -4.61
CA ASP A 8 4.01 -9.15 -4.84
C ASP A 8 3.79 -7.70 -4.40
N LEU A 9 2.63 -7.12 -4.73
CA LEU A 9 2.23 -5.80 -4.24
C LEU A 9 2.11 -5.78 -2.70
N PHE A 10 1.46 -6.78 -2.12
CA PHE A 10 1.26 -6.85 -0.67
C PHE A 10 2.58 -6.95 0.11
N TYR A 11 3.53 -7.78 -0.35
CA TYR A 11 4.82 -7.96 0.33
C TYR A 11 5.76 -6.75 0.18
N HIS A 12 5.50 -5.85 -0.77
CA HIS A 12 6.29 -4.64 -1.00
C HIS A 12 5.54 -3.34 -0.68
N SER A 13 4.36 -3.42 -0.04
CA SER A 13 3.60 -2.24 0.40
C SER A 13 4.26 -1.60 1.62
N GLU A 14 4.68 -0.35 1.48
CA GLU A 14 5.24 0.45 2.57
C GLU A 14 4.12 0.88 3.52
N LEU A 15 2.94 1.19 2.98
CA LEU A 15 1.75 1.51 3.77
C LEU A 15 1.39 0.37 4.73
N TYR A 16 1.30 -0.86 4.21
CA TYR A 16 1.02 -2.03 5.05
C TYR A 16 2.08 -2.23 6.13
N LYS A 17 3.35 -2.11 5.77
CA LYS A 17 4.47 -2.22 6.72
C LYS A 17 4.35 -1.19 7.84
N LEU A 18 4.18 0.09 7.50
CA LEU A 18 4.04 1.19 8.46
C LEU A 18 2.84 1.01 9.40
N MET A 19 1.70 0.57 8.86
CA MET A 19 0.51 0.25 9.66
C MET A 19 0.75 -0.94 10.59
N SER A 20 1.39 -2.01 10.10
CA SER A 20 1.61 -3.26 10.85
C SER A 20 2.66 -3.13 11.95
N GLU A 21 3.70 -2.32 11.72
CA GLU A 21 4.77 -2.06 12.68
C GLU A 21 4.40 -0.93 13.67
N GLY A 22 3.29 -0.22 13.42
CA GLY A 22 2.85 0.90 14.26
C GLY A 22 3.82 2.08 14.27
N VAL A 23 4.61 2.24 13.20
CA VAL A 23 5.75 3.18 13.14
C VAL A 23 5.31 4.62 12.86
N SER A 24 4.05 4.84 12.48
CA SER A 24 3.49 6.16 12.22
C SER A 24 2.20 6.36 13.03
N ASP A 25 1.89 7.61 13.34
CA ASP A 25 0.63 8.09 13.92
C ASP A 25 -0.54 7.93 12.90
N MET A 26 -0.60 6.77 12.24
CA MET A 26 -1.60 6.40 11.25
C MET A 26 -2.98 6.27 11.91
N HIS A 27 -3.03 6.01 13.21
CA HIS A 27 -4.26 6.08 14.00
C HIS A 27 -4.86 7.49 14.09
N CYS A 28 -4.09 8.55 13.76
CA CYS A 28 -4.60 9.91 13.61
C CYS A 28 -4.94 10.29 12.15
N ARG A 29 -4.69 9.41 11.18
CA ARG A 29 -5.08 9.62 9.78
C ARG A 29 -6.47 9.07 9.53
N SER A 30 -7.18 9.65 8.57
CA SER A 30 -8.50 9.18 8.17
C SER A 30 -8.40 7.92 7.32
N ASP A 31 -9.43 7.07 7.34
CA ASP A 31 -9.53 5.92 6.45
C ASP A 31 -9.36 6.34 4.97
N GLN A 32 -9.90 7.50 4.60
CA GLN A 32 -9.77 8.06 3.25
C GLN A 32 -8.30 8.31 2.86
N TYR A 33 -7.50 8.86 3.77
CA TYR A 33 -6.08 9.08 3.52
C TYR A 33 -5.35 7.75 3.27
N LEU A 34 -5.68 6.71 4.04
CA LEU A 34 -5.07 5.38 3.87
C LEU A 34 -5.47 4.75 2.52
N VAL A 35 -6.71 4.97 2.07
CA VAL A 35 -7.17 4.52 0.76
C VAL A 35 -6.40 5.23 -0.36
N GLU A 36 -6.24 6.55 -0.26
CA GLU A 36 -5.49 7.34 -1.26
C GLU A 36 -4.03 6.86 -1.37
N GLU A 37 -3.33 6.67 -0.25
CA GLU A 37 -1.95 6.15 -0.23
C GLU A 37 -1.88 4.73 -0.85
N LEU A 38 -2.85 3.87 -0.56
CA LEU A 38 -2.92 2.53 -1.15
C LEU A 38 -3.15 2.58 -2.66
N GLU A 39 -4.03 3.47 -3.12
CA GLU A 39 -4.27 3.68 -4.55
C GLU A 39 -3.01 4.16 -5.26
N GLU A 40 -2.26 5.08 -4.65
CA GLU A 40 -0.97 5.54 -5.17
C GLU A 40 0.05 4.39 -5.27
N GLU A 41 0.19 3.54 -4.24
CA GLU A 41 1.07 2.37 -4.28
C GLU A 41 0.69 1.41 -5.43
N ILE A 42 -0.61 1.16 -5.62
CA ILE A 42 -1.12 0.34 -6.71
C ILE A 42 -0.77 0.95 -8.07
N GLN A 43 -0.97 2.26 -8.25
CA GLN A 43 -0.63 2.94 -9.50
C GLN A 43 0.88 2.88 -9.78
N MET A 44 1.71 3.15 -8.77
CA MET A 44 3.16 3.05 -8.90
C MET A 44 3.62 1.65 -9.29
N PHE A 45 3.02 0.62 -8.69
CA PHE A 45 3.33 -0.78 -9.01
C PHE A 45 2.96 -1.14 -10.46
N LEU A 46 1.75 -0.75 -10.91
CA LEU A 46 1.30 -1.00 -12.27
C LEU A 46 2.17 -0.29 -13.32
N ASN A 47 2.61 0.94 -13.03
CA ASN A 47 3.49 1.72 -13.90
C ASN A 47 4.91 1.14 -14.02
N LYS A 48 5.43 0.49 -12.97
CA LYS A 48 6.73 -0.22 -13.03
C LYS A 48 6.69 -1.51 -13.86
N THR A 49 5.49 -2.03 -14.13
CA THR A 49 5.30 -3.31 -14.84
C THR A 49 5.08 -3.12 -16.35
N LEU A 50 5.03 -1.87 -16.83
CA LEU A 50 4.95 -1.46 -18.24
C LEU A 50 6.35 -1.10 -18.77
#